data_AF-A0A847P800-F1
#
_entry.id   AF-A0A847P800-F1
#
_cell.length_a   1.000
_cell.length_b   1.000
_cell.length_c   1.000
_cell.angle_alpha   90.00
_cell.angle_beta   90.00
_cell.angle_gamma   90.00
#
_symmetry.space_group_name_H-M   'P 1'
#
loop_
_entity.id
_entity.type
_entity.pdbx_description
1 polymer ?
#
loop_
_entity_poly.entity_id
_entity_poly.type
_entity_poly.pdbx_seq_one_letter_code
_entity_poly.pdbx_strand_id
1 'polypeptide(L)'
;MYCVKCGVKLSDDLTVCPLCQTKIYYNEEQIKAIKEKKYPETMPTRSNANRSLASILTMLSLLTISIILILCYQVYDEIRWGGYAVFSVGVFYCVFVLPLWFKKINPIISVLINHTAISLFLLYINLKTGGDWFLSFALPLNIIICVNVILAIILIKYVSKGRYFFAGGIIILIGLSSMLIEFFQHLTFDTKMFVWSLYVVVCCGIFGIFLILAGIIKPLKNYLNKRFFI
;
A
#
# COMPACT_ATOMS: atom_id res chain seq x y z
N MET A 1 -5.82 27.73 -37.89
CA MET A 1 -5.38 27.73 -39.31
C MET A 1 -5.01 29.14 -39.76
N TYR A 2 -4.50 29.38 -40.99
CA TYR A 2 -4.25 30.74 -41.52
C TYR A 2 -4.99 30.94 -42.85
N CYS A 3 -5.50 32.16 -43.11
CA CYS A 3 -6.13 32.47 -44.40
C CYS A 3 -5.06 32.60 -45.49
N VAL A 4 -5.26 31.92 -46.62
CA VAL A 4 -4.34 31.95 -47.78
C VAL A 4 -4.21 33.34 -48.41
N LYS A 5 -5.25 34.18 -48.29
CA LYS A 5 -5.30 35.49 -48.94
C LYS A 5 -4.85 36.65 -48.05
N CYS A 6 -5.21 36.63 -46.76
CA CYS A 6 -4.87 37.72 -45.83
C CYS A 6 -3.89 37.33 -44.71
N GLY A 7 -3.48 36.05 -44.62
CA GLY A 7 -2.50 35.59 -43.64
C GLY A 7 -2.96 35.58 -42.19
N VAL A 8 -4.22 35.95 -41.90
CA VAL A 8 -4.76 36.01 -40.53
C VAL A 8 -4.98 34.61 -39.97
N LYS A 9 -4.65 34.42 -38.69
CA LYS A 9 -4.93 33.17 -37.96
C LYS A 9 -6.43 33.03 -37.69
N LEU A 10 -7.02 31.97 -38.20
CA LEU A 10 -8.44 31.63 -38.08
C LEU A 10 -8.64 30.52 -37.05
N SER A 11 -9.75 30.61 -36.31
CA SER A 11 -10.26 29.51 -35.48
C SER A 11 -10.81 28.38 -36.37
N ASP A 12 -10.79 27.16 -35.86
CA ASP A 12 -11.01 25.95 -36.66
C ASP A 12 -12.48 25.76 -37.09
N ASP A 13 -13.41 26.57 -36.58
CA ASP A 13 -14.87 26.47 -36.82
C ASP A 13 -15.40 27.43 -37.89
N LEU A 14 -14.55 28.25 -38.50
CA LEU A 14 -14.95 29.25 -39.50
C LEU A 14 -14.86 28.69 -40.92
N THR A 15 -15.96 28.78 -41.69
CA THR A 15 -16.05 28.36 -43.11
C THR A 15 -15.63 29.48 -44.09
N VAL A 16 -15.63 30.72 -43.62
CA VAL A 16 -15.28 31.92 -44.39
C VAL A 16 -14.43 32.83 -43.52
N CYS A 17 -13.39 33.44 -44.12
CA CYS A 17 -12.58 34.42 -43.40
C CYS A 17 -13.39 35.72 -43.16
N PRO A 18 -13.56 36.19 -41.91
CA PRO A 18 -14.38 37.37 -41.62
C PRO A 18 -13.80 38.67 -42.21
N LEU A 19 -12.48 38.73 -42.43
CA LEU A 19 -11.80 39.94 -42.90
C LEU A 19 -11.87 40.15 -44.42
N CYS A 20 -11.61 39.09 -45.20
CA CYS A 20 -11.52 39.18 -46.67
C CYS A 20 -12.61 38.36 -47.38
N GLN A 21 -13.57 37.81 -46.62
CA GLN A 21 -14.69 36.98 -47.08
C GLN A 21 -14.32 35.81 -48.00
N THR A 22 -13.05 35.40 -47.98
CA THR A 22 -12.57 34.30 -48.80
C THR A 22 -13.01 32.98 -48.19
N LYS A 23 -13.65 32.12 -49.00
CA LYS A 23 -14.08 30.78 -48.59
C LYS A 23 -12.85 29.94 -48.25
N ILE A 24 -12.86 29.33 -47.08
CA ILE A 24 -11.77 28.50 -46.61
C ILE A 24 -11.95 27.12 -47.26
N TYR A 25 -10.98 26.72 -48.09
CA TYR A 25 -10.93 25.38 -48.64
C TYR A 25 -10.31 24.45 -47.61
N TYR A 26 -11.14 23.62 -47.00
CA TYR A 26 -10.67 22.52 -46.16
C TYR A 26 -10.03 21.47 -47.06
N ASN A 27 -8.72 21.25 -46.94
CA ASN A 27 -8.13 20.07 -47.55
C ASN A 27 -8.56 18.85 -46.74
N GLU A 28 -9.31 17.93 -47.37
CA GLU A 28 -9.78 16.69 -46.72
C GLU A 28 -8.62 15.86 -46.13
N GLU A 29 -7.43 15.94 -46.73
CA GLU A 29 -6.21 15.31 -46.23
C GLU A 29 -5.74 15.94 -44.90
N GLN A 30 -5.90 17.25 -44.72
CA GLN A 30 -5.57 17.93 -43.46
C GLN A 30 -6.59 17.59 -42.37
N ILE A 31 -7.87 17.42 -42.70
CA ILE A 31 -8.88 16.94 -41.76
C ILE A 31 -8.55 15.52 -41.32
N LYS A 32 -8.19 14.62 -42.25
CA LYS A 32 -7.74 13.25 -41.91
C LYS A 32 -6.50 13.27 -41.04
N ALA A 33 -5.47 14.05 -41.40
CA ALA A 33 -4.24 14.13 -40.62
C ALA A 33 -4.45 14.71 -39.21
N ILE A 34 -5.39 15.65 -39.02
CA ILE A 34 -5.75 16.22 -37.71
C ILE A 34 -6.63 15.24 -36.90
N LYS A 35 -7.52 14.48 -37.56
CA LYS A 35 -8.32 13.41 -36.91
C LYS A 35 -7.47 12.20 -36.51
N GLU A 36 -6.51 11.79 -37.34
CA GLU A 36 -5.64 10.63 -37.10
C GLU A 36 -4.59 10.87 -36.02
N LYS A 37 -4.38 12.11 -35.58
CA LYS A 37 -3.34 12.45 -34.60
C LYS A 37 -3.88 13.18 -33.38
N LYS A 38 -4.73 12.52 -32.60
CA LYS A 38 -5.00 12.93 -31.20
C LYS A 38 -5.10 11.71 -30.29
N TYR A 39 -3.93 11.27 -29.85
CA TYR A 39 -3.72 10.30 -28.78
C TYR A 39 -4.09 8.85 -29.11
N PRO A 40 -3.32 7.86 -28.62
CA PRO A 40 -3.73 6.47 -28.73
C PRO A 40 -5.11 6.30 -28.07
N GLU A 41 -6.11 5.85 -28.84
CA GLU A 41 -7.47 5.56 -28.34
C GLU A 41 -7.47 4.44 -27.30
N THR A 42 -6.44 3.59 -27.34
CA THR A 42 -6.22 2.54 -26.36
C THR A 42 -5.30 3.07 -25.26
N MET A 43 -5.85 3.23 -24.05
CA MET A 43 -5.01 3.25 -22.86
C MET A 43 -4.11 2.01 -22.92
N PRO A 44 -2.80 2.12 -22.64
CA PRO A 44 -1.94 0.94 -22.58
C PRO A 44 -2.58 -0.04 -21.63
N THR A 45 -3.02 -1.19 -22.17
CA THR A 45 -3.54 -2.28 -21.35
C THR A 45 -2.45 -2.58 -20.33
N ARG A 46 -2.77 -2.40 -19.04
CA ARG A 46 -1.82 -2.62 -17.95
C ARG A 46 -1.25 -4.03 -18.15
N SER A 47 -0.02 -4.07 -18.65
CA SER A 47 0.58 -5.25 -19.24
C SER A 47 0.53 -6.40 -18.25
N ASN A 48 0.47 -7.64 -18.77
CA ASN A 48 0.68 -8.85 -17.95
C ASN A 48 2.05 -8.88 -17.24
N ALA A 49 2.87 -7.83 -17.36
CA ALA A 49 4.09 -7.55 -16.61
C ALA A 49 3.99 -7.94 -15.13
N ASN A 50 2.89 -7.61 -14.43
CA ASN A 50 2.74 -8.00 -13.02
C ASN A 50 2.69 -9.52 -12.83
N ARG A 51 2.04 -10.25 -13.75
CA ARG A 51 1.93 -11.72 -13.69
C ARG A 51 3.23 -12.38 -14.12
N SER A 52 3.92 -11.83 -15.12
CA SER A 52 5.26 -12.30 -15.52
C SER A 52 6.27 -12.11 -14.39
N LEU A 53 6.28 -10.93 -13.75
CA LEU A 53 7.10 -10.65 -12.56
C LEU A 53 6.76 -11.58 -11.41
N ALA A 54 5.46 -11.79 -11.13
CA ALA A 54 5.01 -12.74 -10.10
C ALA A 54 5.52 -14.16 -10.39
N SER A 55 5.44 -14.63 -11.64
CA SER A 55 5.97 -15.94 -12.04
C SER A 55 7.48 -16.04 -11.83
N ILE A 56 8.25 -15.02 -12.23
CA ILE A 56 9.71 -15.00 -12.05
C ILE A 56 10.08 -15.04 -10.56
N LEU A 57 9.44 -14.20 -9.75
CA LEU A 57 9.65 -14.18 -8.30
C LEU A 57 9.23 -15.49 -7.63
N THR A 58 8.16 -16.12 -8.11
CA THR A 58 7.71 -17.43 -7.63
C THR A 58 8.76 -18.50 -7.93
N MET A 59 9.24 -18.57 -9.17
CA MET A 59 10.29 -19.52 -9.56
C MET A 59 11.58 -19.29 -8.77
N LEU A 60 11.98 -18.03 -8.59
CA LEU A 60 13.15 -17.67 -7.79
C LEU A 60 12.98 -18.11 -6.33
N SER A 61 11.82 -17.84 -5.72
CA SER A 61 11.55 -18.26 -4.33
C SER A 61 11.56 -19.78 -4.15
N LEU A 62 10.99 -20.53 -5.09
CA LEU A 62 10.99 -22.00 -5.08
C LEU A 62 12.40 -22.56 -5.28
N LEU A 63 13.18 -21.95 -6.16
CA LEU A 63 14.58 -22.30 -6.38
C LEU A 63 15.40 -22.05 -5.11
N THR A 64 15.24 -20.89 -4.47
CA THR A 64 15.92 -20.55 -3.22
C THR A 64 15.56 -21.54 -2.11
N ILE A 65 14.27 -21.86 -1.92
CA ILE A 65 13.83 -22.85 -0.93
C ILE A 65 14.46 -24.22 -1.22
N SER A 66 14.39 -24.68 -2.46
CA SER A 66 14.95 -25.98 -2.87
C SER A 66 16.46 -26.07 -2.61
N ILE A 67 17.22 -25.04 -3.02
CA ILE A 67 18.67 -24.98 -2.79
C ILE A 67 18.98 -25.04 -1.29
N ILE A 68 18.27 -24.25 -0.47
CA ILE A 68 18.50 -24.20 0.98
C ILE A 68 18.20 -25.56 1.64
N LEU A 69 17.12 -26.22 1.24
CA LEU A 69 16.76 -27.54 1.78
C LEU A 69 17.78 -28.62 1.38
N ILE A 70 18.20 -28.65 0.12
CA ILE A 70 19.23 -29.58 -0.38
C ILE A 70 20.55 -29.35 0.39
N LEU A 71 20.99 -28.10 0.53
CA LEU A 71 22.21 -27.77 1.26
C LEU A 71 22.13 -28.15 2.74
N CYS A 72 20.99 -27.93 3.39
CA CYS A 72 20.81 -28.34 4.79
C CYS A 72 20.90 -29.86 4.95
N TYR A 73 20.24 -30.59 4.06
CA TYR A 73 20.27 -32.04 4.10
C TYR A 73 21.68 -32.59 3.81
N GLN A 74 22.35 -32.07 2.78
CA GLN A 74 23.71 -32.52 2.41
C GLN A 74 24.78 -32.23 3.47
N VAL A 75 24.65 -31.14 4.23
CA VAL A 75 25.70 -30.74 5.18
C VAL A 75 25.42 -31.23 6.60
N TYR A 76 24.16 -31.33 7.00
CA TYR A 76 23.78 -31.55 8.40
C TYR A 76 22.86 -32.75 8.64
N ASP A 77 22.40 -33.45 7.59
CA ASP A 77 21.34 -34.48 7.64
C ASP A 77 20.03 -34.03 8.31
N GLU A 78 19.91 -32.75 8.66
CA GLU A 78 18.79 -32.16 9.36
C GLU A 78 18.54 -30.69 8.93
N ILE A 79 17.29 -30.25 9.04
CA ILE A 79 16.91 -28.86 8.80
C ILE A 79 17.21 -28.03 10.06
N ARG A 80 18.48 -27.60 10.19
CA ARG A 80 18.94 -26.73 11.28
C ARG A 80 18.66 -25.25 10.99
N TRP A 81 19.50 -24.62 10.16
CA TRP A 81 19.36 -23.20 9.81
C TRP A 81 18.38 -22.96 8.65
N GLY A 82 18.16 -23.98 7.81
CA GLY A 82 17.33 -23.86 6.61
C GLY A 82 15.89 -23.47 6.89
N GLY A 83 15.33 -23.88 8.03
CA GLY A 83 13.96 -23.51 8.37
C GLY A 83 13.78 -22.00 8.56
N TYR A 84 14.73 -21.29 9.18
CA TYR A 84 14.67 -19.83 9.29
C TYR A 84 14.62 -19.17 7.92
N ALA A 85 15.44 -19.67 6.98
CA ALA A 85 15.49 -19.15 5.63
C ALA A 85 14.20 -19.47 4.86
N VAL A 86 13.68 -20.71 4.94
CA VAL A 86 12.46 -21.14 4.25
C VAL A 86 11.25 -20.33 4.73
N PHE A 87 11.06 -20.16 6.05
CA PHE A 87 9.98 -19.33 6.57
C PHE A 87 10.13 -17.85 6.19
N SER A 88 11.37 -17.33 6.17
CA SER A 88 11.62 -15.95 5.72
C SER A 88 11.23 -15.74 4.25
N VAL A 89 11.59 -16.68 3.37
CA VAL A 89 11.16 -16.67 1.96
C VAL A 89 9.65 -16.81 1.85
N GLY A 90 9.03 -17.65 2.69
CA GLY A 90 7.57 -17.77 2.77
C GLY A 90 6.86 -16.47 3.13
N VAL A 91 7.34 -15.76 4.16
CA VAL A 91 6.81 -14.43 4.54
C VAL A 91 6.99 -13.43 3.41
N PHE A 92 8.18 -13.38 2.80
CA PHE A 92 8.44 -12.53 1.63
C PHE A 92 7.46 -12.82 0.48
N TYR A 93 7.22 -14.10 0.19
CA TYR A 93 6.29 -14.53 -0.84
C TYR A 93 4.87 -14.06 -0.55
N CYS A 94 4.37 -14.25 0.67
CA CYS A 94 3.04 -13.80 1.08
C CYS A 94 2.88 -12.27 0.97
N VAL A 95 3.88 -11.50 1.42
CA VAL A 95 3.79 -10.04 1.48
C VAL A 95 3.91 -9.40 0.09
N PHE A 96 4.84 -9.87 -0.75
CA PHE A 96 5.19 -9.18 -1.98
C PHE A 96 4.76 -9.91 -3.25
N VAL A 97 4.86 -11.24 -3.30
CA VAL A 97 4.62 -12.00 -4.53
C VAL A 97 3.15 -12.36 -4.67
N LEU A 98 2.49 -12.75 -3.59
CA LEU A 98 1.08 -13.14 -3.58
C LEU A 98 0.16 -12.02 -4.10
N PRO A 99 0.32 -10.73 -3.70
CA PRO A 99 -0.53 -9.66 -4.22
C PRO A 99 -0.37 -9.43 -5.74
N LEU A 100 0.79 -9.77 -6.32
CA LEU A 100 1.05 -9.59 -7.75
C LEU A 100 0.29 -10.60 -8.63
N TRP A 101 -0.04 -11.78 -8.08
CA TRP A 101 -0.81 -12.81 -8.78
C TRP A 101 -2.26 -12.42 -9.02
N PHE A 102 -2.85 -11.62 -8.12
CA PHE A 102 -4.26 -11.29 -8.15
C PHE A 102 -4.50 -9.82 -8.48
N LYS A 103 -5.22 -9.56 -9.58
CA LYS A 103 -5.56 -8.18 -9.98
C LYS A 103 -6.42 -7.43 -8.95
N LYS A 104 -7.23 -8.15 -8.17
CA LYS A 104 -8.11 -7.61 -7.12
C LYS A 104 -8.17 -8.59 -5.95
N ILE A 105 -7.14 -8.59 -5.11
CA ILE A 105 -7.20 -9.27 -3.82
C ILE A 105 -8.05 -8.45 -2.84
N ASN A 106 -8.89 -9.11 -2.04
CA ASN A 106 -9.53 -8.45 -0.91
C ASN A 106 -8.45 -8.09 0.12
N PRO A 107 -8.24 -6.80 0.44
CA PRO A 107 -7.15 -6.37 1.32
C PRO A 107 -7.20 -7.03 2.70
N ILE A 108 -8.40 -7.35 3.21
CA ILE A 108 -8.56 -8.04 4.50
C ILE A 108 -7.97 -9.46 4.43
N ILE A 109 -8.27 -10.21 3.37
CA ILE A 109 -7.73 -11.56 3.17
C ILE A 109 -6.21 -11.52 3.05
N SER A 110 -5.66 -10.54 2.32
CA SER A 110 -4.21 -10.36 2.20
C SER A 110 -3.54 -10.14 3.56
N VAL A 111 -4.14 -9.30 4.40
CA VAL A 111 -3.62 -8.99 5.74
C VAL A 111 -3.65 -10.23 6.63
N LEU A 112 -4.73 -11.01 6.59
CA LEU A 112 -4.85 -12.26 7.35
C LEU A 112 -3.79 -13.28 6.93
N ILE A 113 -3.57 -13.46 5.63
CA ILE A 113 -2.53 -14.37 5.13
C ILE A 113 -1.14 -13.90 5.60
N ASN A 114 -0.85 -12.61 5.49
CA ASN A 114 0.44 -12.05 5.90
C ASN A 114 0.70 -12.23 7.41
N HIS A 115 -0.27 -11.88 8.25
CA HIS A 115 -0.13 -12.03 9.70
C HIS A 115 -0.08 -13.50 10.10
N THR A 116 -0.76 -14.39 9.39
CA THR A 116 -0.66 -15.85 9.62
C THR A 116 0.73 -16.38 9.29
N ALA A 117 1.31 -15.95 8.16
CA ALA A 117 2.68 -16.31 7.77
C ALA A 117 3.71 -15.80 8.80
N ILE A 118 3.55 -14.57 9.28
CA ILE A 118 4.39 -13.99 10.35
C ILE A 118 4.24 -14.77 11.65
N SER A 119 3.01 -15.10 12.07
CA SER A 119 2.76 -15.91 13.27
C SER A 119 3.42 -17.29 13.17
N LEU A 120 3.30 -17.97 12.04
CA LEU A 120 3.91 -19.29 11.83
C LEU A 120 5.44 -19.20 11.89
N PHE A 121 6.03 -18.15 11.34
CA PHE A 121 7.48 -17.95 11.42
C PHE A 121 7.93 -17.69 12.87
N LEU A 122 7.24 -16.82 13.60
CA LEU A 122 7.55 -16.55 15.01
C LEU A 122 7.36 -17.81 15.88
N LEU A 123 6.33 -18.61 15.61
CA LEU A 123 6.12 -19.89 16.28
C LEU A 123 7.29 -20.85 16.02
N TYR A 124 7.76 -20.94 14.76
CA TYR A 124 8.91 -21.76 14.41
C TYR A 124 10.17 -21.33 15.19
N ILE A 125 10.45 -20.02 15.27
CA ILE A 125 11.59 -19.49 16.03
C ILE A 125 11.44 -19.85 17.51
N ASN A 126 10.25 -19.64 18.08
CA ASN A 126 9.99 -19.94 19.49
C ASN A 126 10.25 -21.42 19.82
N LEU A 127 9.74 -22.35 18.99
CA LEU A 127 9.96 -23.78 19.17
C LEU A 127 11.43 -24.18 19.00
N LYS A 128 12.15 -23.58 18.04
CA LYS A 128 13.58 -23.90 17.82
C LYS A 128 14.52 -23.29 18.84
N THR A 129 14.16 -22.17 19.45
CA THR A 129 14.93 -21.53 20.52
C THR A 129 14.57 -22.04 21.90
N GLY A 130 13.53 -22.88 22.03
CA GLY A 130 13.03 -23.35 23.32
C GLY A 130 12.42 -22.21 24.15
N GLY A 131 11.89 -21.17 23.50
CA GLY A 131 11.27 -20.03 24.17
C GLY A 131 9.81 -20.27 24.51
N ASP A 132 9.29 -19.51 25.50
CA ASP A 132 7.88 -19.51 25.90
C ASP A 132 7.19 -18.16 25.64
N TRP A 133 7.79 -17.33 24.78
CA TRP A 133 7.34 -15.95 24.52
C TRP A 133 6.30 -15.84 23.40
N PHE A 134 6.11 -16.89 22.59
CA PHE A 134 5.17 -16.81 21.46
C PHE A 134 3.73 -16.54 21.90
N LEU A 135 3.19 -17.35 22.83
CA LEU A 135 1.80 -17.23 23.26
C LEU A 135 1.58 -16.00 24.16
N SER A 136 2.55 -15.70 25.03
CA SER A 136 2.45 -14.61 26.02
C SER A 136 2.69 -13.23 25.43
N PHE A 137 3.51 -13.11 24.38
CA PHE A 137 3.92 -11.82 23.83
C PHE A 137 3.69 -11.69 22.32
N ALA A 138 4.29 -12.57 21.52
CA ALA A 138 4.33 -12.35 20.07
C ALA A 138 2.98 -12.53 19.38
N LEU A 139 2.18 -13.51 19.80
CA LEU A 139 0.84 -13.74 19.27
C LEU A 139 -0.11 -12.58 19.63
N PRO A 140 -0.23 -12.14 20.90
CA PRO A 140 -1.00 -10.95 21.25
C PRO A 140 -0.56 -9.70 20.47
N LEU A 141 0.75 -9.47 20.35
CA LEU A 141 1.31 -8.36 19.58
C LEU A 141 0.87 -8.41 18.12
N ASN A 142 1.02 -9.58 17.47
CA ASN A 142 0.66 -9.74 16.07
C ASN A 142 -0.86 -9.59 15.84
N ILE A 143 -1.69 -10.05 16.79
CA ILE A 143 -3.16 -9.85 16.75
C ILE A 143 -3.52 -8.37 16.86
N ILE A 144 -2.90 -7.62 17.79
CA ILE A 144 -3.15 -6.18 17.95
C ILE A 144 -2.83 -5.43 16.65
N ILE A 145 -1.69 -5.73 16.03
CA ILE A 145 -1.30 -5.11 14.74
C ILE A 145 -2.28 -5.50 13.64
N CYS A 146 -2.65 -6.77 13.54
CA CYS A 146 -3.61 -7.26 12.56
C CYS A 146 -4.96 -6.53 12.66
N VAL A 147 -5.50 -6.41 13.88
CA VAL A 147 -6.77 -5.71 14.15
C VAL A 147 -6.68 -4.24 13.75
N ASN A 148 -5.59 -3.55 14.10
CA ASN A 148 -5.36 -2.15 13.71
C ASN A 148 -5.34 -1.97 12.20
N VAL A 149 -4.64 -2.85 11.46
CA VAL A 149 -4.56 -2.80 10.00
C VAL A 149 -5.92 -3.08 9.35
N ILE A 150 -6.65 -4.09 9.83
CA ILE A 150 -8.01 -4.41 9.33
C ILE A 150 -8.95 -3.24 9.57
N LEU A 151 -8.92 -2.64 10.77
CA LEU A 151 -9.73 -1.47 11.08
C LEU A 151 -9.39 -0.29 10.16
N ALA A 152 -8.10 -0.02 9.93
CA ALA A 152 -7.68 1.02 9.00
C ALA A 152 -8.22 0.78 7.58
N ILE A 153 -8.15 -0.46 7.08
CA ILE A 153 -8.71 -0.83 5.77
C ILE A 153 -10.22 -0.61 5.72
N ILE A 154 -10.95 -1.03 6.76
CA ILE A 154 -12.40 -0.84 6.84
C ILE A 154 -12.74 0.65 6.82
N LEU A 155 -12.09 1.46 7.65
CA LEU A 155 -12.35 2.90 7.72
C LEU A 155 -12.06 3.60 6.39
N ILE A 156 -10.95 3.26 5.72
CA ILE A 156 -10.60 3.82 4.40
C ILE A 156 -11.62 3.42 3.33
N LYS A 157 -12.10 2.17 3.35
CA LYS A 157 -12.99 1.65 2.32
C LYS A 157 -14.43 2.13 2.47
N TYR A 158 -14.94 2.20 3.70
CA TYR A 158 -16.35 2.48 3.96
C TYR A 158 -16.66 3.96 4.22
N VAL A 159 -15.67 4.79 4.57
CA VAL A 159 -15.93 6.18 4.93
C VAL A 159 -15.27 7.18 3.97
N SER A 160 -16.09 7.74 3.07
CA SER A 160 -15.63 8.71 2.06
C SER A 160 -15.58 10.16 2.57
N LYS A 161 -16.26 10.48 3.68
CA LYS A 161 -16.35 11.83 4.25
C LYS A 161 -15.77 11.86 5.66
N GLY A 162 -14.74 12.68 5.89
CA GLY A 162 -14.10 12.85 7.20
C GLY A 162 -12.73 12.18 7.36
N ARG A 163 -11.93 12.07 6.30
CA ARG A 163 -10.59 11.43 6.31
C ARG A 163 -9.70 11.83 7.51
N TYR A 164 -9.68 13.12 7.87
CA TYR A 164 -8.89 13.61 9.01
C TYR A 164 -9.36 13.08 10.37
N PHE A 165 -10.67 12.92 10.57
CA PHE A 165 -11.24 12.37 11.80
C PHE A 165 -10.84 10.91 12.01
N PHE A 166 -10.97 10.08 10.97
CA PHE A 166 -10.58 8.67 11.04
C PHE A 166 -9.07 8.48 11.11
N ALA A 167 -8.30 9.30 10.39
CA ALA A 167 -6.84 9.29 10.50
C ALA A 167 -6.41 9.60 11.94
N GLY A 168 -6.99 10.62 12.57
CA GLY A 168 -6.71 10.93 13.97
C GLY A 168 -7.11 9.79 14.92
N GLY A 169 -8.28 9.17 14.71
CA GLY A 169 -8.74 8.02 15.49
C GLY A 169 -7.81 6.80 15.40
N ILE A 170 -7.33 6.47 14.20
CA ILE A 170 -6.36 5.38 13.98
C ILE A 170 -5.05 5.68 14.71
N ILE A 171 -4.56 6.93 14.66
CA ILE A 171 -3.32 7.31 15.34
C ILE A 171 -3.46 7.20 16.85
N ILE A 172 -4.58 7.64 17.43
CA ILE A 172 -4.85 7.46 18.86
C ILE A 172 -4.92 5.98 19.21
N LEU A 173 -5.55 5.16 18.37
CA LEU A 173 -5.64 3.72 18.60
C LEU A 173 -4.26 3.04 18.55
N ILE A 174 -3.36 3.46 17.65
CA ILE A 174 -1.96 3.01 17.62
C ILE A 174 -1.25 3.39 18.93
N GLY A 175 -1.47 4.63 19.41
CA GLY A 175 -0.98 5.08 20.71
C GLY A 175 -1.44 4.15 21.84
N LEU A 176 -2.75 3.94 21.99
CA LEU A 176 -3.32 3.06 23.02
C LEU A 176 -2.83 1.61 22.89
N SER A 177 -2.68 1.12 21.66
CA SER A 177 -2.15 -0.22 21.38
C SER A 177 -0.72 -0.40 21.90
N SER A 178 0.08 0.67 21.93
CA SER A 178 1.45 0.63 22.47
C SER A 178 1.50 0.33 23.97
N MET A 179 0.50 0.76 24.74
CA MET A 179 0.39 0.43 26.17
C MET A 179 0.08 -1.05 26.37
N LEU A 180 -0.81 -1.62 25.54
CA LEU A 180 -1.10 -3.05 25.55
C LEU A 180 0.15 -3.87 25.20
N ILE A 181 0.92 -3.43 24.21
CA ILE A 181 2.18 -4.10 23.81
C ILE A 181 3.17 -4.10 24.97
N GLU A 182 3.37 -2.96 25.65
CA GLU A 182 4.27 -2.88 26.81
C GLU A 182 3.75 -3.71 28.00
N PHE A 183 2.44 -3.83 28.17
CA PHE A 183 1.84 -4.73 29.16
C PHE A 183 2.16 -6.21 28.89
N PHE A 184 1.98 -6.69 27.65
CA PHE A 184 2.37 -8.06 27.28
C PHE A 184 3.88 -8.29 27.41
N GLN A 185 4.68 -7.25 27.17
CA GLN A 185 6.11 -7.32 27.39
C GLN A 185 6.46 -7.45 28.87
N HIS A 186 5.83 -6.65 29.74
CA HIS A 186 6.01 -6.75 31.18
C HIS A 186 5.66 -8.16 31.67
N LEU A 187 4.54 -8.72 31.22
CA LEU A 187 4.11 -10.07 31.59
C LEU A 187 5.11 -11.16 31.22
N THR A 188 5.81 -11.01 30.08
CA THR A 188 6.68 -12.05 29.53
C THR A 188 8.14 -11.90 29.94
N PHE A 189 8.62 -10.66 30.08
CA PHE A 189 10.04 -10.34 30.28
C PHE A 189 10.32 -9.57 31.59
N ASP A 190 9.31 -9.35 32.42
CA ASP A 190 9.40 -8.62 33.70
C ASP A 190 10.04 -7.23 33.58
N THR A 191 9.79 -6.56 32.45
CA THR A 191 10.29 -5.21 32.19
C THR A 191 9.45 -4.16 32.90
N LYS A 192 10.01 -2.99 33.23
CA LYS A 192 9.24 -1.87 33.81
C LYS A 192 8.07 -1.47 32.91
N MET A 193 6.89 -1.26 33.49
CA MET A 193 5.71 -0.74 32.77
C MET A 193 5.82 0.77 32.49
N PHE A 194 5.19 1.20 31.40
CA PHE A 194 4.96 2.60 31.02
C PHE A 194 6.22 3.44 30.78
N VAL A 195 7.31 2.82 30.35
CA VAL A 195 8.53 3.54 30.02
C VAL A 195 8.42 4.14 28.62
N TRP A 196 8.18 3.31 27.60
CA TRP A 196 8.11 3.82 26.23
C TRP A 196 6.69 4.12 25.75
N SER A 197 5.69 3.39 26.25
CA SER A 197 4.33 3.55 25.73
C SER A 197 3.75 4.92 26.07
N LEU A 198 4.19 5.54 27.17
CA LEU A 198 3.80 6.91 27.51
C LEU A 198 4.26 7.91 26.45
N TYR A 199 5.51 7.81 25.98
CA TYR A 199 5.99 8.70 24.91
C TYR A 199 5.18 8.50 23.62
N VAL A 200 4.90 7.24 23.27
CA VAL A 200 4.12 6.92 22.05
C VAL A 200 2.68 7.42 22.17
N VAL A 201 2.00 7.15 23.30
CA VAL A 201 0.63 7.62 23.57
C VAL A 201 0.53 9.12 23.56
N VAL A 202 1.47 9.84 24.18
CA VAL A 202 1.42 11.29 24.24
C VAL A 202 1.61 11.89 22.85
N CYS A 203 2.60 11.42 22.08
CA CYS A 203 2.83 11.88 20.71
C CYS A 203 1.65 11.56 19.78
N CYS A 204 1.18 10.32 19.79
CA CYS A 204 0.02 9.89 19.00
C CYS A 204 -1.27 10.59 19.45
N GLY A 205 -1.44 10.83 20.75
CA GLY A 205 -2.58 11.53 21.33
C GLY A 205 -2.64 12.98 20.88
N ILE A 206 -1.55 13.74 21.03
CA ILE A 206 -1.48 15.15 20.61
C ILE A 206 -1.75 15.26 19.11
N PHE A 207 -1.07 14.45 18.29
CA PHE A 207 -1.22 14.51 16.84
C PHE A 207 -2.60 14.01 16.37
N GLY A 208 -3.12 12.96 17.00
CA GLY A 208 -4.44 12.41 16.71
C GLY A 208 -5.57 13.38 17.05
N ILE A 209 -5.49 14.03 18.22
CA ILE A 209 -6.45 15.08 18.62
C ILE A 209 -6.38 16.26 17.66
N PHE A 210 -5.18 16.69 17.25
CA PHE A 210 -5.00 17.74 16.26
C PHE A 210 -5.71 17.41 14.94
N LEU A 211 -5.57 16.18 14.43
CA LEU A 211 -6.25 15.74 13.21
C LEU A 211 -7.77 15.63 13.38
N ILE A 212 -8.26 15.20 14.55
CA ILE A 212 -9.69 15.16 14.86
C ILE A 212 -10.27 16.58 14.88
N LEU A 213 -9.59 17.53 15.54
CA LEU A 213 -9.98 18.95 15.55
C LEU A 213 -9.97 19.55 14.14
N ALA A 214 -8.96 19.23 13.33
CA ALA A 214 -8.92 19.62 11.92
C ALA A 214 -10.07 19.02 11.10
N GLY A 215 -10.54 17.82 11.45
CA GLY A 215 -11.71 17.20 10.85
C GLY A 215 -13.03 17.91 11.19
N ILE A 216 -13.15 18.42 12.42
CA ILE A 216 -14.36 19.08 12.94
C ILE A 216 -14.42 20.56 12.51
N ILE A 217 -13.30 21.27 12.58
CA ILE A 217 -13.22 22.71 12.34
C ILE A 217 -13.09 22.98 10.83
N LYS A 218 -14.21 23.39 10.20
CA LYS A 218 -14.29 23.74 8.76
C LYS A 218 -13.18 24.71 8.28
N PRO A 219 -12.86 25.83 8.98
CA PRO A 219 -11.82 26.74 8.49
C PRO A 219 -10.42 26.11 8.51
N LEU A 220 -10.10 25.29 9.50
CA LEU A 220 -8.82 24.58 9.61
C LEU A 220 -8.69 23.49 8.52
N LYS A 221 -9.78 22.75 8.27
CA LYS A 221 -9.86 21.79 7.16
C LYS A 221 -9.58 22.45 5.81
N ASN A 222 -10.18 23.61 5.55
CA ASN A 222 -10.00 24.34 4.29
C ASN A 222 -8.57 24.89 4.16
N TYR A 223 -7.95 25.31 5.27
CA TYR A 223 -6.55 25.73 5.29
C TYR A 223 -5.60 24.57 4.95
N LEU A 224 -5.79 23.41 5.57
CA LEU A 224 -4.99 22.21 5.31
C LEU A 224 -5.16 21.72 3.87
N ASN A 225 -6.37 21.64 3.35
CA ASN A 225 -6.61 21.26 1.95
C ASN A 225 -5.95 22.22 0.96
N LYS A 226 -5.95 23.54 1.24
CA LYS A 226 -5.27 24.54 0.40
C LYS A 226 -3.75 24.41 0.41
N ARG A 227 -3.16 24.02 1.55
CA ARG A 227 -1.70 23.91 1.70
C ARG A 227 -1.14 22.56 1.24
N PHE A 228 -1.89 21.48 1.47
CA PHE A 228 -1.45 20.12 1.21
C PHE A 228 -2.02 19.51 -0.08
N PHE A 229 -2.88 20.23 -0.82
CA PHE A 229 -3.46 19.78 -2.11
C PHE A 229 -4.05 18.35 -2.07
N ILE A 230 -4.74 18.01 -0.97
CA ILE A 230 -5.46 16.74 -0.73
C ILE A 230 -6.95 17.01 -0.61
#